data_AF-A0A151SF77-F1
#
_entry.id   AF-A0A151SF77-F1
#
_cell.length_a   1.000
_cell.length_b   1.000
_cell.length_c   1.000
_cell.angle_alpha   90.00
_cell.angle_beta   90.00
_cell.angle_gamma   90.00
#
_symmetry.space_group_name_H-M   'P 1'
#
loop_
_entity.id
_entity.type
_entity.pdbx_description
1 polymer ?
#
loop_
_entity_poly.entity_id
_entity_poly.type
_entity_poly.pdbx_seq_one_letter_code
_entity_poly.pdbx_strand_id
1 'polypeptide(L)'
;MSNVSSSLPVFSHDAKPPSNFRPIADFHPSVWGDYFIQYLSSSEELDHNIETQIETLKKEVSKMLVSKTENPLTKVDLIDSISRLGVNYHFEHEIDEVMQQIYKNYVVNGEINIEANLSTVAVLFRLLRQHGFHVSPIVFNKFKNLQGNFNERLLSDVEGMLSLYEASHMMVQALHKNLPRLEARRYISIYEQDPSHNEILLTLAKLDFNKLQNLHKKEFGNICKWWKELDVSGKLPYVRDRIVECCFWVLGVYFEPQYSQARKILSKVFGITLIIDDTYDAYGTIDELELLTEAIERWDISCLNDLPESMKLPYKLLINLYEEIEQEMIKEGKSYCINYGIEEYKKSVRAYMTEAKWFNNNYKPTIEEYLHVSAISCGYSLMTITSYIGMGDMVTEDIFKWATNEPKFLRAISIGGRLMDDIASNEFEQKRGHVSSFLECYMNQYDESREAAIHECQNRIIDNWKDINEECLMPTKVPMPFLRRPFNLACFMDVFYKDEDNFTHSGGIMKTSIKALLLDPVPI
;
A
#
# COMPACT_ATOMS: atom_id res chain seq x y z
N MET A 1 31.43 14.29 4.10
CA MET A 1 32.19 14.78 5.27
C MET A 1 31.37 15.92 5.86
N SER A 2 30.60 15.73 6.92
CA SER A 2 31.04 15.45 8.29
C SER A 2 30.26 14.30 8.94
N ASN A 3 30.99 13.32 9.45
CA ASN A 3 30.51 12.29 10.38
C ASN A 3 30.06 12.98 11.68
N VAL A 4 28.79 12.81 12.05
CA VAL A 4 28.37 12.89 13.44
C VAL A 4 27.88 11.49 13.80
N SER A 5 28.79 10.73 14.40
CA SER A 5 28.46 9.58 15.22
C SER A 5 27.65 10.11 16.41
N SER A 6 26.33 9.94 16.36
CA SER A 6 25.49 10.07 17.55
C SER A 6 25.26 8.66 18.09
N SER A 7 26.17 8.20 18.95
CA SER A 7 25.88 7.08 19.84
C SER A 7 24.71 7.48 20.73
N LEU A 8 23.50 7.05 20.38
CA LEU A 8 22.32 7.17 21.24
C LEU A 8 22.44 6.17 22.41
N PRO A 9 21.85 6.47 23.58
CA PRO A 9 22.04 5.65 24.78
C PRO A 9 21.36 4.30 24.62
N VAL A 10 22.04 3.24 25.06
CA VAL A 10 21.42 1.94 25.34
C VAL A 10 20.44 2.15 26.50
N PHE A 11 19.14 2.08 26.22
CA PHE A 11 18.11 2.19 27.25
C PHE A 11 18.08 0.90 28.09
N SER A 12 18.47 0.98 29.37
CA SER A 12 18.37 -0.16 30.29
C SER A 12 16.95 -0.29 30.83
N HIS A 13 16.18 -1.25 30.32
CA HIS A 13 14.82 -1.59 30.76
C HIS A 13 14.81 -2.87 31.63
N ASP A 14 15.45 -2.84 32.80
CA ASP A 14 15.52 -4.01 33.69
C ASP A 14 14.39 -4.09 34.75
N ALA A 15 13.41 -3.19 34.73
CA ALA A 15 12.30 -3.20 35.69
C ALA A 15 10.97 -3.59 35.02
N LYS A 16 10.35 -4.68 35.51
CA LYS A 16 9.00 -5.10 35.12
C LYS A 16 7.98 -3.98 35.42
N PRO A 17 7.12 -3.58 34.48
CA PRO A 17 6.06 -2.62 34.76
C PRO A 17 5.07 -3.19 35.80
N PRO A 18 4.51 -2.37 36.70
CA PRO A 18 3.48 -2.82 37.64
C PRO A 18 2.24 -3.35 36.89
N SER A 19 1.52 -4.32 37.47
CA SER A 19 0.38 -5.00 36.81
C SER A 19 -0.76 -4.07 36.36
N ASN A 20 -0.86 -2.88 36.96
CA ASN A 20 -1.86 -1.86 36.64
C ASN A 20 -1.29 -0.70 35.78
N PHE A 21 -0.09 -0.86 35.23
CA PHE A 21 0.52 0.14 34.36
C PHE A 21 -0.20 0.14 33.00
N ARG A 22 -0.74 1.30 32.61
CA ARG A 22 -1.20 1.54 31.26
C ARG A 22 -0.06 2.18 30.48
N PRO A 23 0.44 1.57 29.39
CA PRO A 23 1.26 2.32 28.45
C PRO A 23 0.40 3.48 27.91
N ILE A 24 1.01 4.63 27.65
CA ILE A 24 0.34 5.78 27.02
C ILE A 24 1.31 6.35 26.01
N ALA A 25 0.87 6.47 24.77
CA ALA A 25 1.62 7.14 23.72
C ALA A 25 1.18 8.61 23.59
N ASP A 26 2.12 9.49 23.26
CA ASP A 26 1.87 10.92 23.07
C ASP A 26 1.56 11.22 21.60
N PHE A 27 0.36 10.84 21.16
CA PHE A 27 -0.05 11.04 19.78
C PHE A 27 -0.57 12.45 19.53
N HIS A 28 -0.11 13.08 18.45
CA HIS A 28 -0.62 14.40 18.07
C HIS A 28 -2.06 14.32 17.50
N PRO A 29 -2.90 15.35 17.73
CA PRO A 29 -4.24 15.43 17.13
C PRO A 29 -4.22 15.37 15.61
N SER A 30 -5.34 15.01 14.98
CA SER A 30 -5.50 15.05 13.52
C SER A 30 -5.11 16.41 12.95
N VAL A 31 -4.31 16.42 11.87
CA VAL A 31 -3.93 17.65 11.16
C VAL A 31 -5.04 18.20 10.26
N TRP A 32 -6.18 17.50 10.19
CA TRP A 32 -7.32 17.79 9.31
C TRP A 32 -8.58 18.18 10.07
N GLY A 33 -8.78 17.68 11.29
CA GLY A 33 -10.04 17.84 12.03
C GLY A 33 -11.24 17.46 11.16
N ASP A 34 -12.27 18.32 11.15
CA ASP A 34 -13.51 18.09 10.39
C ASP A 34 -13.43 18.48 8.90
N TYR A 35 -12.25 18.87 8.39
CA TYR A 35 -12.12 19.55 7.09
C TYR A 35 -12.80 18.80 5.93
N PHE A 36 -12.66 17.48 5.84
CA PHE A 36 -13.23 16.72 4.72
C PHE A 36 -14.76 16.56 4.78
N ILE A 37 -15.40 16.75 5.94
CA ILE A 37 -16.86 16.65 6.08
C ILE A 37 -17.58 17.70 5.24
N GLN A 38 -16.94 18.86 4.98
CA GLN A 38 -17.52 19.92 4.16
C GLN A 38 -17.80 19.47 2.70
N TYR A 39 -17.12 18.43 2.20
CA TYR A 39 -17.32 17.94 0.83
C TYR A 39 -18.59 17.11 0.66
N LEU A 40 -19.36 16.90 1.73
CA LEU A 40 -20.69 16.29 1.67
C LEU A 40 -21.75 17.25 1.13
N SER A 41 -21.57 18.56 1.33
CA SER A 41 -22.51 19.58 0.87
C SER A 41 -22.12 20.19 -0.48
N SER A 42 -20.88 20.00 -0.93
CA SER A 42 -20.45 20.38 -2.28
C SER A 42 -20.99 19.38 -3.30
N SER A 43 -22.23 19.58 -3.74
CA SER A 43 -22.77 18.91 -4.93
C SER A 43 -22.18 19.52 -6.21
N GLU A 44 -20.87 19.48 -6.36
CA GLU A 44 -20.28 19.59 -7.69
C GLU A 44 -20.50 18.23 -8.36
N GLU A 45 -21.70 18.02 -8.87
CA GLU A 45 -21.89 17.07 -9.96
C GLU A 45 -21.04 17.59 -11.13
N LEU A 46 -20.19 16.73 -11.66
CA LEU A 46 -19.39 17.09 -12.82
C LEU A 46 -20.37 17.46 -13.93
N ASP A 47 -20.17 18.62 -14.56
CA ASP A 47 -21.02 19.07 -15.67
C ASP A 47 -21.19 17.92 -16.67
N HIS A 48 -22.45 17.60 -17.03
CA HIS A 48 -22.78 16.53 -17.99
C HIS A 48 -22.01 16.68 -19.32
N ASN A 49 -21.66 17.91 -19.67
CA ASN A 49 -20.80 18.21 -20.80
C ASN A 49 -19.37 17.62 -20.64
N ILE A 50 -18.78 17.70 -19.45
CA ILE A 50 -17.46 17.14 -19.14
C ILE A 50 -17.49 15.61 -19.18
N GLU A 51 -18.55 14.97 -18.66
CA GLU A 51 -18.66 13.51 -18.75
C GLU A 51 -18.71 13.03 -20.19
N THR A 52 -19.51 13.70 -21.02
CA THR A 52 -19.61 13.42 -22.46
C THR A 52 -18.26 13.64 -23.17
N GLN A 53 -17.52 14.68 -22.77
CA GLN A 53 -16.19 14.96 -23.28
C GLN A 53 -15.19 13.84 -22.90
N ILE A 54 -15.17 13.41 -21.64
CA ILE A 54 -14.31 12.30 -21.17
C ILE A 54 -14.59 11.03 -22.00
N GLU A 55 -15.86 10.66 -22.19
CA GLU A 55 -16.22 9.47 -22.98
C GLU A 55 -15.83 9.59 -24.45
N THR A 56 -15.86 10.81 -25.01
CA THR A 56 -15.37 11.07 -26.37
C THR A 56 -13.85 10.89 -26.46
N LEU A 57 -13.10 11.49 -25.53
CA LEU A 57 -11.64 11.39 -25.48
C LEU A 57 -11.18 9.95 -25.27
N LYS A 58 -11.85 9.17 -24.41
CA LYS A 58 -11.58 7.73 -24.23
C LYS A 58 -11.68 6.96 -25.55
N LYS A 59 -12.73 7.21 -26.34
CA LYS A 59 -12.90 6.56 -27.64
C LYS A 59 -11.78 6.92 -28.61
N GLU A 60 -11.32 8.17 -28.62
CA GLU A 60 -10.19 8.58 -29.47
C GLU A 60 -8.88 7.91 -29.04
N VAL A 61 -8.57 7.85 -27.74
CA VAL A 61 -7.39 7.14 -27.24
C VAL A 61 -7.47 5.63 -27.52
N SER A 62 -8.64 5.01 -27.33
CA SER A 62 -8.84 3.58 -27.66
C SER A 62 -8.60 3.31 -29.15
N LYS A 63 -9.03 4.19 -30.06
CA LYS A 63 -8.71 4.05 -31.51
C LYS A 63 -7.20 4.07 -31.78
N MET A 64 -6.44 4.90 -31.07
CA MET A 64 -4.97 4.96 -31.20
C MET A 64 -4.34 3.62 -30.77
N LEU A 65 -4.88 2.97 -29.73
CA LEU A 65 -4.41 1.66 -29.27
C LEU A 65 -4.80 0.50 -30.23
N VAL A 66 -6.02 0.51 -30.77
CA VAL A 66 -6.60 -0.63 -31.53
C VAL A 66 -6.21 -0.60 -33.02
N SER A 67 -5.56 0.46 -33.53
CA SER A 67 -5.10 0.57 -34.93
C SER A 67 -4.27 -0.66 -35.36
N LYS A 68 -4.85 -1.57 -36.16
CA LYS A 68 -4.20 -2.84 -36.55
C LYS A 68 -3.17 -2.69 -37.67
N THR A 69 -3.16 -1.55 -38.35
CA THR A 69 -2.24 -1.27 -39.46
C THR A 69 -0.86 -0.83 -39.00
N GLU A 70 -0.73 -0.43 -37.73
CA GLU A 70 0.52 0.07 -37.17
C GLU A 70 1.30 -1.04 -36.45
N ASN A 71 2.64 -0.94 -36.53
CA ASN A 71 3.53 -1.80 -35.77
C ASN A 71 3.26 -1.61 -34.27
N PRO A 72 2.99 -2.67 -33.49
CA PRO A 72 2.66 -2.49 -32.08
C PRO A 72 3.78 -1.85 -31.24
N LEU A 73 5.05 -1.90 -31.69
CA LEU A 73 6.15 -1.17 -31.04
C LEU A 73 5.97 0.36 -31.08
N THR A 74 5.26 0.92 -32.06
CA THR A 74 5.03 2.38 -32.11
C THR A 74 4.05 2.85 -31.03
N LYS A 75 3.39 1.93 -30.33
CA LYS A 75 2.43 2.21 -29.26
C LYS A 75 3.05 2.17 -27.87
N VAL A 76 4.31 1.78 -27.75
CA VAL A 76 5.02 1.63 -26.46
C VAL A 76 5.01 2.94 -25.67
N ASP A 77 5.37 4.06 -26.31
CA ASP A 77 5.41 5.37 -25.65
C ASP A 77 4.02 5.89 -25.27
N LEU A 78 3.01 5.57 -26.10
CA LEU A 78 1.61 5.87 -25.81
C LEU A 78 1.12 5.08 -24.58
N ILE A 79 1.42 3.79 -24.50
CA ILE A 79 1.08 2.94 -23.35
C ILE A 79 1.80 3.45 -22.10
N ASP A 80 3.09 3.80 -22.19
CA ASP A 80 3.82 4.36 -21.05
C ASP A 80 3.17 5.66 -20.55
N SER A 81 2.80 6.54 -21.48
CA SER A 81 2.12 7.79 -21.15
C SER A 81 0.76 7.54 -20.51
N ILE A 82 -0.05 6.62 -21.06
CA ILE A 82 -1.36 6.24 -20.50
C ILE A 82 -1.23 5.71 -19.06
N SER A 83 -0.24 4.84 -18.81
CA SER A 83 0.05 4.29 -17.49
C SER A 83 0.50 5.38 -16.50
N ARG A 84 1.47 6.22 -16.89
CA ARG A 84 1.98 7.27 -16.00
C ARG A 84 0.97 8.38 -15.75
N LEU A 85 0.08 8.67 -16.69
CA LEU A 85 -1.01 9.64 -16.51
C LEU A 85 -2.16 9.08 -15.66
N GLY A 86 -2.11 7.81 -15.27
CA GLY A 86 -3.10 7.19 -14.37
C GLY A 86 -4.46 6.93 -15.01
N VAL A 87 -4.52 6.84 -16.35
CA VAL A 87 -5.75 6.58 -17.11
C VAL A 87 -5.78 5.18 -17.75
N ASN A 88 -4.79 4.34 -17.47
CA ASN A 88 -4.69 2.97 -17.99
C ASN A 88 -5.87 2.07 -17.61
N TYR A 89 -6.52 2.32 -16.48
CA TYR A 89 -7.66 1.52 -16.02
C TYR A 89 -8.89 1.60 -16.95
N HIS A 90 -8.92 2.57 -17.88
CA HIS A 90 -9.94 2.64 -18.93
C HIS A 90 -9.63 1.76 -20.14
N PHE A 91 -8.39 1.28 -20.28
CA PHE A 91 -7.84 0.67 -21.49
C PHE A 91 -7.14 -0.66 -21.21
N GLU A 92 -7.43 -1.32 -20.08
CA GLU A 92 -6.71 -2.53 -19.65
C GLU A 92 -6.74 -3.61 -20.73
N HIS A 93 -7.89 -3.84 -21.35
CA HIS A 93 -8.04 -4.84 -22.40
C HIS A 93 -7.22 -4.49 -23.65
N GLU A 94 -7.32 -3.27 -24.16
CA GLU A 94 -6.55 -2.82 -25.32
C GLU A 94 -5.03 -2.86 -25.07
N ILE A 95 -4.60 -2.45 -23.88
CA ILE A 95 -3.19 -2.49 -23.49
C ILE A 95 -2.73 -3.95 -23.42
N ASP A 96 -3.47 -4.84 -22.76
CA ASP A 96 -3.13 -6.26 -22.65
C ASP A 96 -3.00 -6.91 -24.04
N GLU A 97 -3.92 -6.63 -24.96
CA GLU A 97 -3.83 -7.13 -26.34
C GLU A 97 -2.55 -6.66 -27.05
N VAL A 98 -2.20 -5.38 -26.93
CA VAL A 98 -0.98 -4.83 -27.54
C VAL A 98 0.27 -5.42 -26.89
N MET A 99 0.32 -5.51 -25.56
CA MET A 99 1.46 -6.07 -24.83
C MET A 99 1.67 -7.55 -25.16
N GLN A 100 0.60 -8.33 -25.31
CA GLN A 100 0.68 -9.72 -25.78
C GLN A 100 1.22 -9.83 -27.21
N GLN A 101 0.78 -8.95 -28.12
CA GLN A 101 1.31 -8.90 -29.48
C GLN A 101 2.80 -8.54 -29.50
N ILE A 102 3.22 -7.55 -28.72
CA ILE A 102 4.62 -7.16 -28.61
C ILE A 102 5.46 -8.32 -28.07
N TYR A 103 5.03 -8.94 -26.96
CA TYR A 103 5.73 -10.07 -26.36
C TYR A 103 5.89 -11.22 -27.37
N LYS A 104 4.82 -11.61 -28.06
CA LYS A 104 4.84 -12.71 -29.03
C LYS A 104 5.74 -12.42 -30.24
N ASN A 105 5.77 -11.18 -30.71
CA ASN A 105 6.46 -10.81 -31.95
C ASN A 105 7.94 -10.45 -31.73
N TYR A 106 8.30 -9.95 -30.56
CA TYR A 106 9.62 -9.37 -30.29
C TYR A 106 10.37 -10.00 -29.12
N VAL A 107 9.77 -10.95 -28.39
CA VAL A 107 10.47 -11.68 -27.32
C VAL A 107 10.69 -13.13 -27.72
N VAL A 108 11.95 -13.56 -27.81
CA VAL A 108 12.34 -14.92 -28.17
C VAL A 108 13.17 -15.50 -27.03
N ASN A 109 12.75 -16.65 -26.49
CA ASN A 109 13.40 -17.28 -25.32
C ASN A 109 13.57 -16.33 -24.13
N GLY A 110 12.60 -15.42 -23.94
CA GLY A 110 12.63 -14.39 -22.89
C GLY A 110 13.47 -13.16 -23.24
N GLU A 111 14.17 -13.11 -24.36
CA GLU A 111 14.99 -11.94 -24.74
C GLU A 111 14.27 -11.03 -25.72
N ILE A 112 14.25 -9.72 -25.44
CA ILE A 112 13.76 -8.72 -26.39
C ILE A 112 14.73 -8.65 -27.58
N ASN A 113 14.22 -8.98 -28.76
CA ASN A 113 14.95 -9.01 -30.01
C ASN A 113 14.55 -7.83 -30.92
N ILE A 114 15.03 -6.63 -30.56
CA ILE A 114 14.85 -5.41 -31.36
C ILE A 114 16.17 -4.64 -31.51
N GLU A 115 16.35 -4.02 -32.67
CA GLU A 115 17.39 -3.01 -32.90
C GLU A 115 16.83 -1.62 -32.54
N ALA A 116 17.06 -1.20 -31.29
CA ALA A 116 16.60 0.10 -30.78
C ALA A 116 17.62 0.67 -29.79
N ASN A 117 17.49 1.97 -29.49
CA ASN A 117 18.33 2.68 -28.53
C ASN A 117 18.06 2.20 -27.08
N LEU A 118 18.85 2.71 -26.12
CA LEU A 118 18.74 2.31 -24.72
C LEU A 118 17.36 2.66 -24.14
N SER A 119 16.86 3.86 -24.44
CA SER A 119 15.55 4.33 -23.94
C SER A 119 14.42 3.38 -24.31
N THR A 120 14.25 3.08 -25.61
CA THR A 120 13.20 2.18 -26.10
C THR A 120 13.30 0.78 -25.49
N VAL A 121 14.51 0.21 -25.42
CA VAL A 121 14.70 -1.13 -24.84
C VAL A 121 14.35 -1.14 -23.35
N ALA A 122 14.73 -0.10 -22.62
CA ALA A 122 14.47 0.02 -21.19
C ALA A 122 12.98 0.22 -20.89
N VAL A 123 12.30 1.11 -21.62
CA VAL A 123 10.84 1.33 -21.49
C VAL A 123 10.08 0.04 -21.82
N LEU A 124 10.42 -0.63 -22.93
CA LEU A 124 9.74 -1.87 -23.31
C LEU A 124 9.97 -2.99 -22.29
N PHE A 125 11.22 -3.16 -21.81
CA PHE A 125 11.53 -4.10 -20.75
C PHE A 125 10.70 -3.84 -19.50
N ARG A 126 10.62 -2.57 -19.07
CA ARG A 126 9.85 -2.15 -17.91
C ARG A 126 8.36 -2.44 -18.07
N LEU A 127 7.76 -2.01 -19.18
CA LEU A 127 6.33 -2.23 -19.43
C LEU A 127 5.97 -3.71 -19.50
N LEU A 128 6.76 -4.53 -20.20
CA LEU A 128 6.53 -5.98 -20.27
C LEU A 128 6.57 -6.62 -18.88
N ARG A 129 7.60 -6.30 -18.07
CA ARG A 129 7.70 -6.79 -16.68
C ARG A 129 6.54 -6.28 -15.81
N GLN A 130 6.10 -5.04 -15.97
CA GLN A 130 4.97 -4.46 -15.22
C GLN A 130 3.63 -5.14 -15.50
N HIS A 131 3.46 -5.67 -16.72
CA HIS A 131 2.30 -6.47 -17.13
C HIS A 131 2.50 -7.98 -16.86
N GLY A 132 3.58 -8.37 -16.16
CA GLY A 132 3.85 -9.74 -15.74
C GLY A 132 4.58 -10.59 -16.79
N PHE A 133 4.97 -10.07 -17.95
CA PHE A 133 5.71 -10.86 -18.92
C PHE A 133 7.13 -11.16 -18.44
N HIS A 134 7.57 -12.41 -18.60
CA HIS A 134 8.93 -12.78 -18.29
C HIS A 134 9.90 -12.29 -19.37
N VAL A 135 10.79 -11.37 -19.01
CA VAL A 135 11.78 -10.80 -19.95
C VAL A 135 13.16 -10.79 -19.32
N SER A 136 14.13 -11.42 -19.98
CA SER A 136 15.51 -11.52 -19.53
C SER A 136 16.23 -10.16 -19.60
N PRO A 137 16.99 -9.78 -18.55
CA PRO A 137 17.78 -8.56 -18.57
C PRO A 137 19.02 -8.66 -19.48
N ILE A 138 19.28 -9.83 -20.09
CA ILE A 138 20.39 -10.05 -21.02
C ILE A 138 20.34 -9.09 -22.21
N VAL A 139 19.15 -8.59 -22.59
CA VAL A 139 19.00 -7.58 -23.65
C VAL A 139 19.89 -6.35 -23.42
N PHE A 140 20.19 -6.00 -22.16
CA PHE A 140 21.03 -4.84 -21.84
C PHE A 140 22.53 -5.08 -22.07
N ASN A 141 22.96 -6.32 -22.29
CA ASN A 141 24.38 -6.62 -22.54
C ASN A 141 24.90 -6.00 -23.83
N LYS A 142 24.03 -5.72 -24.81
CA LYS A 142 24.41 -4.99 -26.04
C LYS A 142 24.87 -3.55 -25.78
N PHE A 143 24.55 -3.00 -24.61
CA PHE A 143 24.96 -1.66 -24.17
C PHE A 143 26.20 -1.69 -23.27
N LYS A 144 26.80 -2.86 -23.03
CA LYS A 144 27.98 -3.04 -22.20
C LYS A 144 29.25 -3.19 -23.06
N ASN A 145 30.39 -2.87 -22.46
CA ASN A 145 31.71 -3.12 -23.03
C ASN A 145 32.18 -4.56 -22.74
N LEU A 146 33.36 -4.93 -23.27
CA LEU A 146 33.94 -6.27 -23.10
C LEU A 146 34.27 -6.61 -21.63
N GLN A 147 34.38 -5.60 -20.76
CA GLN A 147 34.59 -5.77 -19.32
C GLN A 147 33.28 -5.96 -18.54
N GLY A 148 32.12 -5.89 -19.21
CA GLY A 148 30.80 -6.02 -18.58
C GLY A 148 30.24 -4.73 -17.96
N ASN A 149 30.91 -3.58 -18.15
CA ASN A 149 30.43 -2.27 -17.70
C ASN A 149 29.60 -1.61 -18.79
N PHE A 150 28.62 -0.78 -18.42
CA PHE A 150 27.89 0.04 -19.41
C PHE A 150 28.85 0.96 -20.17
N ASN A 151 28.62 1.10 -21.49
CA ASN A 151 29.49 1.84 -22.38
C ASN A 151 29.49 3.34 -22.03
N GLU A 152 30.68 3.95 -21.93
CA GLU A 152 30.84 5.39 -21.61
C GLU A 152 30.14 6.31 -22.62
N ARG A 153 29.87 5.85 -23.85
CA ARG A 153 29.07 6.60 -24.85
C ARG A 153 27.64 6.88 -24.39
N LEU A 154 27.12 6.13 -23.42
CA LEU A 154 25.78 6.34 -22.86
C LEU A 154 25.73 7.54 -21.91
N LEU A 155 26.87 8.09 -21.48
CA LEU A 155 26.91 9.25 -20.58
C LEU A 155 26.25 10.50 -21.17
N SER A 156 26.17 10.60 -22.51
CA SER A 156 25.44 11.67 -23.19
C SER A 156 23.96 11.35 -23.45
N ASP A 157 23.53 10.11 -23.26
CA ASP A 157 22.15 9.66 -23.46
C ASP A 157 21.37 9.74 -22.14
N VAL A 158 21.02 10.97 -21.74
CA VAL A 158 20.32 11.22 -20.47
C VAL A 158 18.98 10.51 -20.40
N GLU A 159 18.23 10.50 -21.52
CA GLU A 159 16.95 9.82 -21.62
C GLU A 159 17.11 8.30 -21.46
N GLY A 160 18.04 7.68 -22.20
CA GLY A 160 18.34 6.26 -22.08
C GLY A 160 18.80 5.86 -20.68
N MET A 161 19.63 6.69 -20.03
CA MET A 161 20.07 6.46 -18.65
C MET A 161 18.90 6.53 -17.65
N LEU A 162 17.99 7.49 -17.81
CA LEU A 162 16.81 7.62 -16.95
C LEU A 162 15.88 6.41 -17.13
N SER A 163 15.57 6.04 -18.37
CA SER A 163 14.76 4.88 -18.71
C SER A 163 15.40 3.58 -18.17
N LEU A 164 16.72 3.43 -18.27
CA LEU A 164 17.45 2.29 -17.71
C LEU A 164 17.40 2.26 -16.17
N TYR A 165 17.54 3.41 -15.52
CA TYR A 165 17.41 3.52 -14.07
C TYR A 165 16.02 3.06 -13.62
N GLU A 166 14.96 3.54 -14.27
CA GLU A 166 13.58 3.10 -13.99
C GLU A 166 13.37 1.61 -14.28
N ALA A 167 13.96 1.08 -15.36
CA ALA A 167 13.89 -0.34 -15.70
C ALA A 167 14.67 -1.23 -14.71
N SER A 168 15.76 -0.73 -14.12
CA SER A 168 16.58 -1.47 -13.14
C SER A 168 15.83 -1.77 -11.85
N HIS A 169 14.86 -0.93 -11.48
CA HIS A 169 13.93 -1.21 -10.38
C HIS A 169 13.15 -2.50 -10.64
N MET A 170 12.77 -2.79 -11.90
CA MET A 170 12.10 -4.06 -12.22
C MET A 170 13.00 -5.31 -12.05
N MET A 171 14.32 -5.13 -11.94
CA MET A 171 15.30 -6.21 -11.80
C MET A 171 15.77 -6.43 -10.37
N VAL A 172 15.94 -5.35 -9.58
CA VAL A 172 16.62 -5.40 -8.28
C VAL A 172 15.71 -4.87 -7.15
N GLN A 173 14.75 -3.99 -7.45
CA GLN A 173 13.96 -3.27 -6.44
C GLN A 173 12.57 -2.90 -6.98
N ALA A 174 11.57 -3.77 -6.75
CA ALA A 174 10.14 -3.56 -6.97
C ALA A 174 9.68 -3.21 -8.42
N LEU A 175 8.53 -3.74 -8.84
CA LEU A 175 7.66 -3.00 -9.75
C LEU A 175 7.42 -1.60 -9.12
N HIS A 176 7.35 -0.54 -9.91
CA HIS A 176 7.25 0.87 -9.49
C HIS A 176 6.88 1.14 -8.01
N LYS A 177 7.84 1.59 -7.19
CA LYS A 177 7.64 1.84 -5.74
C LYS A 177 6.73 3.03 -5.41
N ASN A 178 6.31 3.80 -6.41
CA ASN A 178 5.41 4.93 -6.19
C ASN A 178 3.94 4.49 -6.24
N LEU A 179 3.08 5.28 -5.60
CA LEU A 179 1.63 5.13 -5.73
C LEU A 179 1.15 5.71 -7.07
N PRO A 180 0.34 4.95 -7.86
CA PRO A 180 -0.06 5.36 -9.21
C PRO A 180 -0.67 6.77 -9.29
N ARG A 181 -1.50 7.16 -8.31
CA ARG A 181 -2.14 8.49 -8.33
C ARG A 181 -1.19 9.64 -8.01
N LEU A 182 -0.20 9.44 -7.12
CA LEU A 182 0.82 10.44 -6.85
C LEU A 182 1.72 10.62 -8.07
N GLU A 183 2.10 9.53 -8.72
CA GLU A 183 2.88 9.59 -9.95
C GLU A 183 2.08 10.29 -11.05
N ALA A 184 0.81 9.95 -11.25
CA ALA A 184 -0.06 10.63 -12.21
C ALA A 184 -0.14 12.14 -11.96
N ARG A 185 -0.34 12.55 -10.70
CA ARG A 185 -0.42 13.97 -10.33
C ARG A 185 0.86 14.74 -10.69
N ARG A 186 2.03 14.11 -10.55
CA ARG A 186 3.34 14.68 -10.90
C ARG A 186 3.57 14.66 -12.41
N TYR A 187 3.26 13.53 -13.04
CA TYR A 187 3.55 13.27 -14.45
C TYR A 187 2.70 14.11 -15.40
N ILE A 188 1.45 14.45 -15.04
CA ILE A 188 0.61 15.33 -15.86
C ILE A 188 1.33 16.65 -16.19
N SER A 189 1.96 17.28 -15.20
CA SER A 189 2.69 18.55 -15.40
C SER A 189 3.98 18.39 -16.21
N ILE A 190 4.61 17.20 -16.15
CA ILE A 190 5.80 16.89 -16.97
C ILE A 190 5.37 16.65 -18.42
N TYR A 191 4.29 15.88 -18.62
CA TYR A 191 3.74 15.54 -19.93
C TYR A 191 3.28 16.79 -20.69
N GLU A 192 2.65 17.75 -19.99
CA GLU A 192 2.25 19.03 -20.58
C GLU A 192 3.42 19.88 -21.09
N GLN A 193 4.62 19.73 -20.51
CA GLN A 193 5.82 20.47 -20.93
C GLN A 193 6.54 19.81 -22.11
N ASP A 194 6.23 18.56 -22.42
CA ASP A 194 6.82 17.84 -23.54
C ASP A 194 6.24 18.38 -24.87
N PRO A 195 7.05 18.96 -25.78
CA PRO A 195 6.56 19.47 -27.06
C PRO A 195 5.91 18.41 -27.97
N SER A 196 6.13 17.13 -27.69
CA SER A 196 5.62 16.00 -28.46
C SER A 196 4.40 15.32 -27.85
N HIS A 197 3.89 15.84 -26.73
CA HIS A 197 2.79 15.22 -26.01
C HIS A 197 1.50 15.14 -26.84
N ASN A 198 0.68 14.15 -26.53
CA ASN A 198 -0.62 13.97 -27.16
C ASN A 198 -1.68 14.79 -26.41
N GLU A 199 -2.17 15.85 -27.03
CA GLU A 199 -3.17 16.78 -26.47
C GLU A 199 -4.48 16.08 -26.05
N ILE A 200 -4.93 15.08 -26.82
CA ILE A 200 -6.15 14.30 -26.51
C ILE A 200 -5.95 13.53 -25.20
N LEU A 201 -4.78 12.88 -25.06
CA LEU A 201 -4.44 12.12 -23.87
C LEU A 201 -4.21 13.02 -22.65
N LEU A 202 -3.53 14.16 -22.80
CA LEU A 202 -3.34 15.13 -21.72
C LEU A 202 -4.69 15.66 -21.22
N THR A 203 -5.58 16.05 -22.13
CA THR A 203 -6.93 16.52 -21.79
C THR A 203 -7.71 15.45 -21.05
N LEU A 204 -7.67 14.20 -21.54
CA LEU A 204 -8.31 13.07 -20.86
C LEU A 204 -7.77 12.91 -19.43
N ALA A 205 -6.45 12.93 -19.26
CA ALA A 205 -5.80 12.74 -17.96
C ALA A 205 -6.20 13.83 -16.95
N LYS A 206 -6.21 15.10 -17.36
CA LYS A 206 -6.61 16.23 -16.50
C LYS A 206 -8.09 16.10 -16.06
N LEU A 207 -8.99 15.85 -17.02
CA LEU A 207 -10.42 15.73 -16.75
C LEU A 207 -10.75 14.52 -15.87
N ASP A 208 -10.16 13.36 -16.19
CA ASP A 208 -10.34 12.13 -15.43
C ASP A 208 -9.77 12.25 -14.01
N PHE A 209 -8.58 12.86 -13.86
CA PHE A 209 -7.99 13.10 -12.55
C PHE A 209 -8.90 13.92 -11.64
N ASN A 210 -9.45 15.03 -12.15
CA ASN A 210 -10.36 15.90 -11.41
C ASN A 210 -11.70 15.22 -11.11
N LYS A 211 -12.24 14.43 -12.06
CA LYS A 211 -13.45 13.63 -11.84
C LYS A 211 -13.27 12.67 -10.65
N LEU A 212 -12.17 11.91 -10.65
CA LEU A 212 -11.86 11.00 -9.56
C LEU A 212 -11.55 11.72 -8.25
N GLN A 213 -10.83 12.84 -8.29
CA GLN A 213 -10.60 13.67 -7.10
C GLN A 213 -11.93 14.06 -6.44
N ASN A 214 -12.95 14.43 -7.21
CA ASN A 214 -14.27 14.77 -6.69
C ASN A 214 -15.01 13.57 -6.09
N LEU A 215 -14.89 12.38 -6.70
CA LEU A 215 -15.40 11.14 -6.12
C LEU A 215 -14.73 10.86 -4.76
N HIS A 216 -13.40 10.90 -4.70
CA HIS A 216 -12.63 10.57 -3.50
C HIS A 216 -12.86 11.60 -2.38
N LYS A 217 -13.00 12.90 -2.70
CA LYS A 217 -13.42 13.93 -1.73
C LYS A 217 -14.75 13.57 -1.04
N LYS A 218 -15.75 13.12 -1.80
CA LYS A 218 -17.06 12.71 -1.25
C LYS A 218 -16.95 11.45 -0.41
N GLU A 219 -16.18 10.46 -0.85
CA GLU A 219 -15.90 9.24 -0.08
C GLU A 219 -15.22 9.57 1.26
N PHE A 220 -14.19 10.42 1.24
CA PHE A 220 -13.48 10.88 2.44
C PHE A 220 -14.41 11.64 3.38
N GLY A 221 -15.24 12.54 2.86
CA GLY A 221 -16.23 13.26 3.65
C GLY A 221 -17.21 12.32 4.36
N ASN A 222 -17.68 11.27 3.67
CA ASN A 222 -18.59 10.28 4.25
C ASN A 222 -17.92 9.47 5.36
N ILE A 223 -16.68 9.04 5.15
CA ILE A 223 -15.94 8.25 6.14
C ILE A 223 -15.54 9.12 7.34
N CYS A 224 -15.10 10.36 7.12
CA CYS A 224 -14.80 11.30 8.20
C CYS A 224 -16.04 11.64 9.04
N LYS A 225 -17.22 11.77 8.40
CA LYS A 225 -18.49 11.95 9.12
C LYS A 225 -18.81 10.73 9.98
N TRP A 226 -18.70 9.52 9.42
CA TRP A 226 -18.88 8.28 10.18
C TRP A 226 -17.92 8.22 11.38
N TRP A 227 -16.65 8.52 11.19
CA TRP A 227 -15.64 8.54 12.26
C TRP A 227 -15.96 9.55 13.36
N LYS A 228 -16.42 10.75 12.97
CA LYS A 228 -16.88 11.78 13.91
C LYS A 228 -18.09 11.33 14.73
N GLU A 229 -19.04 10.62 14.13
CA GLU A 229 -20.22 10.10 14.83
C GLU A 229 -19.88 9.03 15.87
N LEU A 230 -18.76 8.30 15.68
CA LEU A 230 -18.24 7.40 16.71
C LEU A 230 -17.69 8.17 17.94
N ASP A 231 -17.24 9.41 17.73
CA ASP A 231 -16.61 10.27 18.75
C ASP A 231 -15.39 9.60 19.38
N VAL A 232 -14.49 9.10 18.53
CA VAL A 232 -13.27 8.37 18.95
C VAL A 232 -12.37 9.26 19.79
N SER A 233 -12.14 10.52 19.39
CA SER A 233 -11.29 11.45 20.14
C SER A 233 -11.84 11.80 21.52
N GLY A 234 -13.17 11.86 21.69
CA GLY A 234 -13.82 12.11 22.98
C GLY A 234 -13.89 10.88 23.88
N LYS A 235 -14.14 9.69 23.31
CA LYS A 235 -14.38 8.46 24.07
C LYS A 235 -13.15 7.56 24.25
N LEU A 236 -12.18 7.66 23.34
CA LEU A 236 -10.95 6.86 23.29
C LEU A 236 -9.74 7.80 23.06
N PRO A 237 -9.43 8.70 24.02
CA PRO A 237 -8.44 9.76 23.81
C PRO A 237 -6.99 9.26 23.67
N TYR A 238 -6.73 7.97 23.91
CA TYR A 238 -5.44 7.33 23.71
C TYR A 238 -5.19 6.88 22.27
N VAL A 239 -6.22 6.85 21.42
CA VAL A 239 -6.13 6.38 20.03
C VAL A 239 -5.66 7.51 19.11
N ARG A 240 -4.80 7.18 18.14
CA ARG A 240 -4.41 8.04 17.03
C ARG A 240 -5.61 8.43 16.18
N ASP A 241 -5.88 9.73 16.06
CA ASP A 241 -6.89 10.23 15.13
C ASP A 241 -6.31 10.39 13.71
N ARG A 242 -6.38 9.32 12.90
CA ARG A 242 -5.75 9.21 11.57
C ARG A 242 -6.69 8.71 10.47
N ILE A 243 -8.00 8.92 10.61
CA ILE A 243 -8.95 8.37 9.63
C ILE A 243 -8.71 8.89 8.19
N VAL A 244 -8.26 10.12 8.03
CA VAL A 244 -7.94 10.70 6.70
C VAL A 244 -6.73 9.97 6.10
N GLU A 245 -5.70 9.72 6.89
CA GLU A 245 -4.51 8.98 6.50
C GLU A 245 -4.86 7.51 6.19
N CYS A 246 -5.74 6.86 6.96
CA CYS A 246 -6.26 5.53 6.63
C CYS A 246 -6.96 5.53 5.26
N CYS A 247 -7.85 6.49 5.00
CA CYS A 247 -8.54 6.60 3.71
C CYS A 247 -7.54 6.84 2.56
N PHE A 248 -6.49 7.61 2.81
CA PHE A 248 -5.44 7.91 1.83
C PHE A 248 -4.57 6.68 1.52
N TRP A 249 -4.26 5.86 2.52
CA TRP A 249 -3.60 4.58 2.31
C TRP A 249 -4.45 3.66 1.44
N VAL A 250 -5.74 3.56 1.76
CA VAL A 250 -6.71 2.77 0.99
C VAL A 250 -6.87 3.28 -0.45
N LEU A 251 -6.79 4.60 -0.66
CA LEU A 251 -6.78 5.19 -1.99
C LEU A 251 -5.55 4.75 -2.81
N GLY A 252 -4.42 4.50 -2.15
CA GLY A 252 -3.23 3.91 -2.76
C GLY A 252 -3.44 2.47 -3.24
N VAL A 253 -4.31 1.70 -2.56
CA VAL A 253 -4.63 0.30 -2.90
C VAL A 253 -5.44 0.18 -4.19
N TYR A 254 -6.48 1.01 -4.32
CA TYR A 254 -7.29 1.17 -5.52
C TYR A 254 -7.90 2.57 -5.57
N PHE A 255 -7.70 3.27 -6.68
CA PHE A 255 -8.28 4.59 -6.92
C PHE A 255 -9.45 4.56 -7.91
N GLU A 256 -9.60 3.45 -8.64
CA GLU A 256 -10.53 3.27 -9.73
C GLU A 256 -11.99 3.33 -9.21
N PRO A 257 -12.93 3.94 -9.95
CA PRO A 257 -14.27 4.25 -9.43
C PRO A 257 -15.09 3.01 -9.07
N GLN A 258 -14.89 1.89 -9.77
CA GLN A 258 -15.59 0.61 -9.50
C GLN A 258 -15.29 0.02 -8.12
N TYR A 259 -14.21 0.44 -7.45
CA TYR A 259 -13.82 -0.04 -6.13
C TYR A 259 -14.27 0.87 -4.98
N SER A 260 -15.25 1.76 -5.22
CA SER A 260 -15.78 2.68 -4.20
C SER A 260 -16.26 1.97 -2.94
N GLN A 261 -17.01 0.87 -3.10
CA GLN A 261 -17.48 0.08 -1.96
C GLN A 261 -16.33 -0.60 -1.20
N ALA A 262 -15.38 -1.22 -1.92
CA ALA A 262 -14.19 -1.81 -1.34
C ALA A 262 -13.37 -0.76 -0.53
N ARG A 263 -13.18 0.45 -1.09
CA ARG A 263 -12.53 1.56 -0.37
C ARG A 263 -13.26 1.94 0.91
N LYS A 264 -14.59 2.04 0.87
CA LYS A 264 -15.40 2.34 2.06
C LYS A 264 -15.21 1.28 3.13
N ILE A 265 -15.33 0.00 2.77
CA ILE A 265 -15.18 -1.13 3.69
C ILE A 265 -13.77 -1.14 4.28
N LEU A 266 -12.74 -1.13 3.43
CA LEU A 266 -11.35 -1.19 3.86
C LEU A 266 -10.97 -0.01 4.74
N SER A 267 -11.39 1.22 4.42
CA SER A 267 -11.07 2.41 5.23
C SER A 267 -11.69 2.35 6.62
N LYS A 268 -12.94 1.87 6.72
CA LYS A 268 -13.61 1.69 8.02
C LYS A 268 -12.93 0.60 8.86
N VAL A 269 -12.63 -0.55 8.25
CA VAL A 269 -11.93 -1.65 8.93
C VAL A 269 -10.54 -1.21 9.38
N PHE A 270 -9.81 -0.46 8.56
CA PHE A 270 -8.51 0.11 8.93
C PHE A 270 -8.67 1.05 10.14
N GLY A 271 -9.62 1.99 10.12
CA GLY A 271 -9.89 2.87 11.26
C GLY A 271 -10.20 2.12 12.56
N ILE A 272 -11.00 1.06 12.51
CA ILE A 272 -11.26 0.22 13.70
C ILE A 272 -10.03 -0.62 14.09
N THR A 273 -9.27 -1.11 13.13
CA THR A 273 -8.02 -1.84 13.39
C THR A 273 -7.02 -0.95 14.10
N LEU A 274 -6.93 0.33 13.74
CA LEU A 274 -6.11 1.32 14.44
C LEU A 274 -6.53 1.50 15.90
N ILE A 275 -7.84 1.56 16.19
CA ILE A 275 -8.34 1.59 17.57
C ILE A 275 -7.88 0.36 18.34
N ILE A 276 -8.02 -0.83 17.74
CA ILE A 276 -7.62 -2.08 18.40
C ILE A 276 -6.10 -2.12 18.61
N ASP A 277 -5.30 -1.76 17.61
CA ASP A 277 -3.84 -1.65 17.69
C ASP A 277 -3.40 -0.76 18.86
N ASP A 278 -3.89 0.49 18.90
CA ASP A 278 -3.60 1.43 20.00
C ASP A 278 -4.10 0.93 21.36
N THR A 279 -5.16 0.11 21.38
CA THR A 279 -5.65 -0.52 22.61
C THR A 279 -4.64 -1.54 23.15
N TYR A 280 -4.04 -2.38 22.29
CA TYR A 280 -3.03 -3.36 22.71
C TYR A 280 -1.68 -2.73 23.03
N ASP A 281 -1.27 -1.76 22.22
CA ASP A 281 0.06 -1.17 22.30
C ASP A 281 0.17 -0.03 23.33
N ALA A 282 -0.86 0.82 23.42
CA ALA A 282 -0.76 2.12 24.07
C ALA A 282 -1.87 2.40 25.10
N TYR A 283 -2.55 1.37 25.62
CA TYR A 283 -3.57 1.60 26.66
C TYR A 283 -3.91 0.41 27.58
N GLY A 284 -4.18 -0.76 27.01
CA GLY A 284 -4.71 -1.92 27.75
C GLY A 284 -3.69 -2.48 28.75
N THR A 285 -4.18 -2.93 29.91
CA THR A 285 -3.35 -3.78 30.78
C THR A 285 -3.40 -5.22 30.28
N ILE A 286 -2.41 -6.04 30.63
CA ILE A 286 -2.34 -7.42 30.16
C ILE A 286 -3.63 -8.21 30.48
N ASP A 287 -4.19 -8.04 31.67
CA ASP A 287 -5.43 -8.72 32.10
C ASP A 287 -6.66 -8.28 31.29
N GLU A 288 -6.75 -7.00 30.93
CA GLU A 288 -7.84 -6.48 30.10
C GLU A 288 -7.70 -6.94 28.65
N LEU A 289 -6.47 -6.99 28.13
CA LEU A 289 -6.18 -7.45 26.78
C LEU A 289 -6.47 -8.95 26.61
N GLU A 290 -6.25 -9.77 27.63
CA GLU A 290 -6.64 -11.18 27.60
C GLU A 290 -8.16 -11.33 27.46
N LEU A 291 -8.94 -10.57 28.23
CA LEU A 291 -10.41 -10.55 28.12
C LEU A 291 -10.89 -10.04 26.76
N LEU A 292 -10.26 -8.98 26.24
CA LEU A 292 -10.57 -8.45 24.90
C LEU A 292 -10.24 -9.48 23.81
N THR A 293 -9.08 -10.15 23.90
CA THR A 293 -8.67 -11.21 22.97
C THR A 293 -9.72 -12.33 22.99
N GLU A 294 -10.11 -12.82 24.16
CA GLU A 294 -11.11 -13.88 24.30
C GLU A 294 -12.48 -13.49 23.74
N ALA A 295 -12.91 -12.24 23.92
CA ALA A 295 -14.15 -11.74 23.34
C ALA A 295 -14.09 -11.72 21.81
N ILE A 296 -12.99 -11.22 21.22
CA ILE A 296 -12.79 -11.20 19.76
C ILE A 296 -12.69 -12.63 19.20
N GLU A 297 -12.06 -13.56 19.91
CA GLU A 297 -12.03 -14.97 19.53
C GLU A 297 -13.43 -15.59 19.43
N ARG A 298 -14.30 -15.26 20.38
CA ARG A 298 -15.70 -15.71 20.39
C ARG A 298 -16.55 -15.01 19.33
N TRP A 299 -16.25 -13.75 19.02
CA TRP A 299 -16.94 -12.93 18.03
C TRP A 299 -18.45 -12.84 18.27
N ASP A 300 -18.85 -12.60 19.52
CA ASP A 300 -20.25 -12.50 19.95
C ASP A 300 -20.47 -11.19 20.73
N ILE A 301 -21.46 -10.39 20.31
CA ILE A 301 -21.83 -9.14 20.97
C ILE A 301 -22.19 -9.33 22.45
N SER A 302 -22.64 -10.52 22.84
CA SER A 302 -22.97 -10.87 24.24
C SER A 302 -21.77 -10.76 25.18
N CYS A 303 -20.54 -10.93 24.67
CA CYS A 303 -19.29 -10.79 25.43
C CYS A 303 -19.07 -9.36 25.98
N LEU A 304 -19.80 -8.35 25.48
CA LEU A 304 -19.74 -6.99 26.02
C LEU A 304 -20.04 -6.91 27.51
N ASN A 305 -20.85 -7.83 28.05
CA ASN A 305 -21.24 -7.80 29.47
C ASN A 305 -20.08 -8.18 30.39
N ASP A 306 -19.15 -8.98 29.89
CA ASP A 306 -18.03 -9.54 30.66
C ASP A 306 -16.74 -8.72 30.51
N LEU A 307 -16.72 -7.77 29.56
CA LEU A 307 -15.57 -6.91 29.33
C LEU A 307 -15.47 -5.77 30.35
N PRO A 308 -14.24 -5.37 30.75
CA PRO A 308 -14.00 -4.12 31.45
C PRO A 308 -14.54 -2.90 30.69
N GLU A 309 -15.00 -1.85 31.37
CA GLU A 309 -15.55 -0.65 30.74
C GLU A 309 -14.60 -0.02 29.69
N SER A 310 -13.29 -0.10 29.95
CA SER A 310 -12.20 0.33 29.06
C SER A 310 -12.19 -0.39 27.70
N MET A 311 -12.67 -1.63 27.63
CA MET A 311 -12.61 -2.52 26.46
C MET A 311 -13.96 -2.67 25.74
N LYS A 312 -15.07 -2.27 26.38
CA LYS A 312 -16.41 -2.40 25.79
C LYS A 312 -16.56 -1.61 24.50
N LEU A 313 -16.10 -0.36 24.46
CA LEU A 313 -16.28 0.48 23.29
C LEU A 313 -15.45 -0.01 22.08
N PRO A 314 -14.13 -0.27 22.20
CA PRO A 314 -13.36 -0.85 21.10
C PRO A 314 -13.99 -2.14 20.53
N TYR A 315 -14.39 -3.06 21.40
CA TYR A 315 -15.03 -4.31 20.98
C TYR A 315 -16.38 -4.08 20.28
N LYS A 316 -17.24 -3.22 20.84
CA LYS A 316 -18.53 -2.89 20.24
C LYS A 316 -18.38 -2.28 18.85
N LEU A 317 -17.42 -1.39 18.65
CA LEU A 317 -17.17 -0.77 17.35
C LEU A 317 -16.75 -1.81 16.29
N LEU A 318 -15.93 -2.78 16.68
CA LEU A 318 -15.53 -3.88 15.81
C LEU A 318 -16.70 -4.76 15.37
N ILE A 319 -17.48 -5.26 16.34
CA ILE A 319 -18.61 -6.16 16.03
C ILE A 319 -19.66 -5.44 15.17
N ASN A 320 -20.03 -4.21 15.56
CA ASN A 320 -21.02 -3.43 14.80
C ASN A 320 -20.57 -3.14 13.37
N LEU A 321 -19.27 -2.87 13.15
CA LEU A 321 -18.76 -2.63 11.80
C LEU A 321 -18.85 -3.90 10.93
N TYR A 322 -18.46 -5.05 11.46
CA TYR A 322 -18.54 -6.30 10.70
C TYR A 322 -19.99 -6.74 10.44
N GLU A 323 -20.91 -6.49 11.37
CA GLU A 323 -22.35 -6.65 11.12
C GLU A 323 -22.82 -5.73 9.98
N GLU A 324 -22.40 -4.46 9.94
CA GLU A 324 -22.72 -3.53 8.84
C GLU A 324 -22.23 -4.09 7.49
N ILE A 325 -20.97 -4.52 7.43
CA ILE A 325 -20.35 -5.07 6.21
C ILE A 325 -21.05 -6.36 5.79
N GLU A 326 -21.39 -7.24 6.72
CA GLU A 326 -22.13 -8.48 6.42
C GLU A 326 -23.49 -8.18 5.79
N GLN A 327 -24.24 -7.22 6.32
CA GLN A 327 -25.53 -6.81 5.74
C GLN A 327 -25.38 -6.25 4.32
N GLU A 328 -24.25 -5.63 3.99
CA GLU A 328 -23.95 -5.23 2.61
C GLU A 328 -23.62 -6.44 1.73
N MET A 329 -22.75 -7.34 2.20
CA MET A 329 -22.33 -8.52 1.44
C MET A 329 -23.45 -9.55 1.22
N ILE A 330 -24.44 -9.63 2.14
CA ILE A 330 -25.65 -10.45 1.94
C ILE A 330 -26.41 -10.01 0.69
N LYS A 331 -26.52 -8.70 0.44
CA LYS A 331 -27.24 -8.15 -0.73
C LYS A 331 -26.57 -8.53 -2.05
N GLU A 332 -25.28 -8.81 -2.01
CA GLU A 332 -24.48 -9.24 -3.17
C GLU A 332 -24.32 -10.77 -3.26
N GLY A 333 -24.90 -11.54 -2.33
CA GLY A 333 -24.70 -13.00 -2.27
C GLY A 333 -23.27 -13.42 -1.89
N LYS A 334 -22.53 -12.54 -1.20
CA LYS A 334 -21.09 -12.70 -0.88
C LYS A 334 -20.81 -12.68 0.62
N SER A 335 -21.80 -13.01 1.47
CA SER A 335 -21.62 -13.03 2.92
C SER A 335 -20.51 -13.99 3.40
N TYR A 336 -20.19 -15.03 2.62
CA TYR A 336 -19.10 -15.95 2.92
C TYR A 336 -17.73 -15.25 3.08
N CYS A 337 -17.51 -14.12 2.40
CA CYS A 337 -16.27 -13.35 2.45
C CYS A 337 -15.99 -12.80 3.87
N ILE A 338 -17.05 -12.54 4.64
CA ILE A 338 -16.95 -11.95 5.98
C ILE A 338 -16.20 -12.88 6.92
N ASN A 339 -16.45 -14.19 6.84
CA ASN A 339 -15.77 -15.18 7.68
C ASN A 339 -14.25 -15.16 7.49
N TYR A 340 -13.77 -14.97 6.26
CA TYR A 340 -12.33 -14.81 6.00
C TYR A 340 -11.77 -13.56 6.68
N GLY A 341 -12.50 -12.44 6.61
CA GLY A 341 -12.11 -11.20 7.30
C GLY A 341 -12.12 -11.34 8.83
N ILE A 342 -13.09 -12.06 9.40
CA ILE A 342 -13.19 -12.32 10.85
C ILE A 342 -12.03 -13.20 11.32
N GLU A 343 -11.77 -14.31 10.65
CA GLU A 343 -10.71 -15.25 11.04
C GLU A 343 -9.32 -14.60 10.92
N GLU A 344 -9.09 -13.76 9.91
CA GLU A 344 -7.84 -13.02 9.79
C GLU A 344 -7.69 -11.94 10.88
N TYR A 345 -8.80 -11.34 11.32
CA TYR A 345 -8.79 -10.42 12.46
C TYR A 345 -8.44 -11.15 13.77
N LYS A 346 -8.98 -12.36 13.98
CA LYS A 346 -8.64 -13.22 15.13
C LYS A 346 -7.15 -13.56 15.15
N LYS A 347 -6.57 -13.92 14.01
CA LYS A 347 -5.11 -14.14 13.90
C LYS A 347 -4.32 -12.88 14.30
N SER A 348 -4.76 -11.71 13.85
CA SER A 348 -4.12 -10.43 14.17
C SER A 348 -4.12 -10.15 15.67
N VAL A 349 -5.25 -10.32 16.36
CA VAL A 349 -5.31 -10.08 17.82
C VAL A 349 -4.56 -11.12 18.64
N ARG A 350 -4.43 -12.37 18.17
CA ARG A 350 -3.52 -13.35 18.79
C ARG A 350 -2.07 -12.90 18.69
N ALA A 351 -1.67 -12.32 17.57
CA ALA A 351 -0.33 -11.77 17.39
C ALA A 351 -0.10 -10.56 18.30
N TYR A 352 -1.05 -9.61 18.37
CA TYR A 352 -0.99 -8.48 19.30
C TYR A 352 -0.89 -8.93 20.76
N MET A 353 -1.69 -9.92 21.16
CA MET A 353 -1.63 -10.48 22.51
C MET A 353 -0.28 -11.13 22.81
N THR A 354 0.35 -11.75 21.81
CA THR A 354 1.70 -12.34 21.93
C THR A 354 2.74 -11.26 22.15
N GLU A 355 2.72 -10.18 21.37
CA GLU A 355 3.61 -9.02 21.54
C GLU A 355 3.41 -8.34 22.89
N ALA A 356 2.15 -8.14 23.31
CA ALA A 356 1.83 -7.59 24.64
C ALA A 356 2.37 -8.48 25.77
N LYS A 357 2.30 -9.81 25.62
CA LYS A 357 2.90 -10.77 26.57
C LYS A 357 4.43 -10.70 26.56
N TRP A 358 5.06 -10.52 25.40
CA TRP A 358 6.50 -10.34 25.33
C TRP A 358 6.94 -9.08 26.06
N PHE A 359 6.29 -7.96 25.79
CA PHE A 359 6.55 -6.68 26.46
C PHE A 359 6.38 -6.79 27.99
N ASN A 360 5.23 -7.29 28.45
CA ASN A 360 4.92 -7.39 29.88
C ASN A 360 5.87 -8.31 30.66
N ASN A 361 6.40 -9.34 30.00
CA ASN A 361 7.34 -10.29 30.61
C ASN A 361 8.82 -9.95 30.36
N ASN A 362 9.11 -8.83 29.67
CA ASN A 362 10.45 -8.49 29.20
C ASN A 362 11.12 -9.65 28.43
N TYR A 363 10.31 -10.38 27.67
CA TYR A 363 10.79 -11.48 26.84
C TYR A 363 11.36 -10.93 25.54
N LYS A 364 12.56 -11.38 25.20
CA LYS A 364 13.26 -11.01 23.97
C LYS A 364 13.20 -12.21 23.01
N PRO A 365 12.34 -12.16 21.97
CA PRO A 365 12.23 -13.26 21.02
C PRO A 365 13.50 -13.39 20.17
N THR A 366 13.68 -14.57 19.58
CA THR A 366 14.63 -14.72 18.47
C THR A 366 14.12 -14.00 17.23
N ILE A 367 14.98 -13.69 16.26
CA ILE A 367 14.54 -13.06 14.99
C ILE A 367 13.47 -13.90 14.28
N GLU A 368 13.59 -15.23 14.28
CA GLU A 368 12.63 -16.11 13.61
C GLU A 368 11.27 -16.10 14.31
N GLU A 369 11.29 -16.18 15.64
CA GLU A 369 10.08 -16.07 16.46
C GLU A 369 9.40 -14.71 16.29
N TYR A 370 10.19 -13.63 16.33
CA TYR A 370 9.72 -12.26 16.10
C TYR A 370 9.05 -12.14 14.74
N LEU A 371 9.75 -12.49 13.64
CA LEU A 371 9.23 -12.37 12.28
C LEU A 371 7.99 -13.23 12.03
N HIS A 372 7.85 -14.37 12.71
CA HIS A 372 6.65 -15.20 12.59
C HIS A 372 5.40 -14.49 13.13
N VAL A 373 5.52 -13.84 14.30
CA VAL A 373 4.42 -13.10 14.92
C VAL A 373 4.22 -11.75 14.24
N SER A 374 5.31 -11.03 13.96
CA SER A 374 5.26 -9.64 13.51
C SER A 374 4.83 -9.49 12.04
N ALA A 375 5.02 -10.54 11.23
CA ALA A 375 4.41 -10.64 9.90
C ALA A 375 2.88 -10.71 9.95
N ILE A 376 2.28 -11.10 11.08
CA ILE A 376 0.82 -11.12 11.28
C ILE A 376 0.37 -9.81 11.95
N SER A 377 1.04 -9.39 13.03
CA SER A 377 0.68 -8.16 13.77
C SER A 377 0.82 -6.89 12.94
N CYS A 378 1.67 -6.86 11.89
CA CYS A 378 1.73 -5.71 10.99
C CYS A 378 0.43 -5.42 10.22
N GLY A 379 -0.57 -6.31 10.29
CA GLY A 379 -1.93 -6.09 9.76
C GLY A 379 -2.07 -6.27 8.25
N TYR A 380 -0.99 -6.53 7.52
CA TYR A 380 -0.99 -6.66 6.06
C TYR A 380 -1.88 -7.79 5.55
N SER A 381 -1.86 -8.95 6.21
CA SER A 381 -2.73 -10.07 5.84
C SER A 381 -4.20 -9.70 6.00
N LEU A 382 -4.56 -9.07 7.13
CA LEU A 382 -5.92 -8.56 7.37
C LEU A 382 -6.33 -7.52 6.33
N MET A 383 -5.50 -6.50 6.09
CA MET A 383 -5.78 -5.46 5.10
C MET A 383 -5.90 -6.03 3.68
N THR A 384 -5.11 -7.07 3.35
CA THR A 384 -5.21 -7.76 2.06
C THR A 384 -6.55 -8.46 1.90
N ILE A 385 -6.94 -9.28 2.89
CA ILE A 385 -8.22 -10.00 2.87
C ILE A 385 -9.39 -9.02 2.82
N THR A 386 -9.38 -7.99 3.67
CA THR A 386 -10.40 -6.95 3.65
C THR A 386 -10.43 -6.19 2.32
N SER A 387 -9.29 -5.98 1.67
CA SER A 387 -9.25 -5.25 0.40
C SER A 387 -10.03 -5.96 -0.71
N TYR A 388 -10.18 -7.29 -0.62
CA TYR A 388 -10.96 -8.09 -1.58
C TYR A 388 -12.47 -8.02 -1.29
N ILE A 389 -12.87 -7.67 -0.08
CA ILE A 389 -14.29 -7.50 0.27
C ILE A 389 -14.83 -6.26 -0.44
N GLY A 390 -15.93 -6.41 -1.18
CA GLY A 390 -16.55 -5.32 -1.95
C GLY A 390 -15.89 -5.02 -3.31
N MET A 391 -15.01 -5.89 -3.82
CA MET A 391 -14.42 -5.76 -5.18
C MET A 391 -15.34 -6.23 -6.32
N GLY A 392 -16.62 -6.51 -6.05
CA GLY A 392 -17.59 -6.92 -7.07
C GLY A 392 -17.37 -8.36 -7.55
N ASP A 393 -17.80 -8.68 -8.77
CA ASP A 393 -17.98 -10.06 -9.26
C ASP A 393 -16.70 -10.79 -9.63
N MET A 394 -15.58 -10.07 -9.69
CA MET A 394 -14.27 -10.68 -9.97
C MET A 394 -13.80 -11.58 -8.80
N VAL A 395 -14.32 -11.35 -7.60
CA VAL A 395 -13.88 -12.07 -6.39
C VAL A 395 -14.57 -13.42 -6.26
N THR A 396 -13.77 -14.45 -6.06
CA THR A 396 -14.23 -15.81 -5.78
C THR A 396 -13.69 -16.30 -4.44
N GLU A 397 -14.31 -17.35 -3.89
CA GLU A 397 -13.83 -17.96 -2.66
C GLU A 397 -12.40 -18.51 -2.77
N ASP A 398 -11.99 -18.96 -3.97
CA ASP A 398 -10.64 -19.47 -4.21
C ASP A 398 -9.56 -18.39 -4.03
N ILE A 399 -9.89 -17.12 -4.28
CA ILE A 399 -8.98 -16.00 -4.00
C ILE A 399 -8.73 -15.87 -2.49
N PHE A 400 -9.79 -15.95 -1.68
CA PHE A 400 -9.66 -15.90 -0.23
C PHE A 400 -8.86 -17.09 0.29
N LYS A 401 -9.16 -18.32 -0.17
CA LYS A 401 -8.41 -19.53 0.19
C LYS A 401 -6.93 -19.41 -0.18
N TRP A 402 -6.62 -18.88 -1.37
CA TRP A 402 -5.24 -18.63 -1.77
C TRP A 402 -4.55 -17.65 -0.82
N ALA A 403 -5.20 -16.52 -0.51
CA ALA A 403 -4.60 -15.47 0.32
C ALA A 403 -4.42 -15.90 1.78
N THR A 404 -5.40 -16.60 2.38
CA THR A 404 -5.30 -17.09 3.76
C THR A 404 -4.37 -18.27 3.96
N ASN A 405 -3.89 -18.89 2.88
CA ASN A 405 -2.86 -19.95 2.92
C ASN A 405 -1.43 -19.38 2.92
N GLU A 406 -1.27 -18.07 3.18
CA GLU A 406 0.02 -17.40 3.36
C GLU A 406 1.03 -17.68 2.23
N PRO A 407 0.66 -17.37 0.96
CA PRO A 407 1.55 -17.60 -0.17
C PRO A 407 2.83 -16.76 -0.02
N LYS A 408 3.93 -17.25 -0.62
CA LYS A 408 5.26 -16.59 -0.62
C LYS A 408 5.15 -15.08 -0.86
N PHE A 409 4.33 -14.69 -1.83
CA PHE A 409 4.02 -13.31 -2.18
C PHE A 409 3.50 -12.46 -0.99
N LEU A 410 2.45 -12.92 -0.30
CA LEU A 410 1.89 -12.16 0.83
C LEU A 410 2.82 -12.16 2.04
N ARG A 411 3.54 -13.26 2.27
CA ARG A 411 4.56 -13.33 3.33
C ARG A 411 5.69 -12.32 3.09
N ALA A 412 6.17 -12.21 1.85
CA ALA A 412 7.22 -11.26 1.49
C ALA A 412 6.74 -9.80 1.66
N ILE A 413 5.48 -9.51 1.31
CA ILE A 413 4.85 -8.20 1.52
C ILE A 413 4.77 -7.85 3.01
N SER A 414 4.25 -8.75 3.84
CA SER A 414 4.11 -8.51 5.28
C SER A 414 5.46 -8.32 5.97
N ILE A 415 6.44 -9.19 5.69
CA ILE A 415 7.79 -9.07 6.26
C ILE A 415 8.47 -7.79 5.75
N GLY A 416 8.38 -7.49 4.45
CA GLY A 416 8.93 -6.27 3.89
C GLY A 416 8.37 -5.02 4.55
N GLY A 417 7.05 -4.94 4.69
CA GLY A 417 6.37 -3.83 5.36
C GLY A 417 6.77 -3.69 6.82
N ARG A 418 6.75 -4.78 7.60
CA ARG A 418 7.17 -4.78 9.01
C ARG A 418 8.60 -4.27 9.18
N LEU A 419 9.55 -4.75 8.37
CA LEU A 419 10.95 -4.33 8.50
C LEU A 419 11.16 -2.84 8.19
N MET A 420 10.35 -2.27 7.29
CA MET A 420 10.38 -0.83 7.01
C MET A 420 9.83 -0.03 8.19
N ASP A 421 8.71 -0.47 8.75
CA ASP A 421 8.13 0.13 9.96
C ASP A 421 9.12 0.03 11.14
N ASP A 422 9.70 -1.14 11.39
CA ASP A 422 10.71 -1.36 12.44
C ASP A 422 11.93 -0.43 12.33
N ILE A 423 12.29 0.03 11.13
CA ILE A 423 13.37 1.03 10.99
C ILE A 423 12.84 2.42 11.34
N ALA A 424 11.67 2.77 10.78
CA ALA A 424 11.10 4.11 10.81
C ALA A 424 10.52 4.50 12.18
N SER A 425 9.94 3.54 12.92
CA SER A 425 9.27 3.76 14.19
C SER A 425 10.15 3.50 15.43
N ASN A 426 11.29 2.80 15.26
CA ASN A 426 12.11 2.29 16.36
C ASN A 426 12.44 3.34 17.43
N GLU A 427 12.91 4.53 17.04
CA GLU A 427 13.27 5.54 18.04
C GLU A 427 12.08 6.03 18.86
N PHE A 428 10.90 6.15 18.22
CA PHE A 428 9.68 6.60 18.90
C PHE A 428 9.17 5.52 19.85
N GLU A 429 9.13 4.27 19.39
CA GLU A 429 8.69 3.12 20.18
C GLU A 429 9.59 2.83 21.37
N GLN A 430 10.91 2.76 21.16
CA GLN A 430 11.84 2.43 22.23
C GLN A 430 11.91 3.53 23.31
N LYS A 431 11.66 4.80 22.96
CA LYS A 431 11.60 5.91 23.95
C LYS A 431 10.43 5.77 24.94
N ARG A 432 9.31 5.18 24.54
CA ARG A 432 8.12 5.01 25.41
C ARG A 432 8.05 3.67 26.13
N GLY A 433 8.99 2.76 25.86
CA GLY A 433 8.95 1.38 26.31
C GLY A 433 7.97 0.58 25.45
N HIS A 434 8.52 -0.26 24.57
CA HIS A 434 7.76 -1.07 23.62
C HIS A 434 8.37 -2.48 23.53
N VAL A 435 7.68 -3.42 22.88
CA VAL A 435 8.26 -4.73 22.56
C VAL A 435 9.51 -4.55 21.69
N SER A 436 10.47 -5.49 21.80
CA SER A 436 11.66 -5.50 20.94
C SER A 436 11.25 -5.57 19.48
N SER A 437 11.73 -4.64 18.64
CA SER A 437 11.56 -4.73 17.18
C SER A 437 12.59 -5.68 16.59
N PHE A 438 12.61 -5.87 15.27
CA PHE A 438 13.68 -6.63 14.63
C PHE A 438 15.06 -6.12 15.02
N LEU A 439 15.24 -4.79 15.16
CA LEU A 439 16.55 -4.21 15.47
C LEU A 439 17.06 -4.69 16.83
N GLU A 440 16.22 -4.64 17.87
CA GLU A 440 16.58 -5.15 19.18
C GLU A 440 16.78 -6.67 19.14
N CYS A 441 15.94 -7.43 18.43
CA CYS A 441 16.10 -8.88 18.31
C CYS A 441 17.45 -9.25 17.67
N TYR A 442 17.84 -8.53 16.60
CA TYR A 442 19.11 -8.75 15.91
C TYR A 442 20.32 -8.41 16.79
N MET A 443 20.30 -7.23 17.41
CA MET A 443 21.37 -6.79 18.30
C MET A 443 21.56 -7.75 19.47
N ASN A 444 20.47 -8.21 20.10
CA ASN A 444 20.52 -9.15 21.22
C ASN A 444 21.01 -10.55 20.79
N GLN A 445 20.62 -11.02 19.61
CA GLN A 445 20.93 -12.39 19.16
C GLN A 445 22.37 -12.53 18.65
N TYR A 446 22.92 -11.49 18.02
CA TYR A 446 24.26 -11.55 17.41
C TYR A 446 25.32 -10.70 18.10
N ASP A 447 24.97 -9.92 19.15
CA ASP A 447 25.87 -8.97 19.82
C ASP A 447 26.47 -7.95 18.82
N GLU A 448 25.60 -7.42 17.96
CA GLU A 448 25.96 -6.53 16.84
C GLU A 448 25.42 -5.11 17.05
N SER A 449 25.96 -4.17 16.27
CA SER A 449 25.54 -2.76 16.31
C SER A 449 24.13 -2.54 15.73
N ARG A 450 23.50 -1.42 16.11
CA ARG A 450 22.22 -0.97 15.52
C ARG A 450 22.36 -0.72 14.02
N GLU A 451 23.50 -0.16 13.59
CA GLU A 451 23.80 0.07 12.18
C GLU A 451 23.86 -1.25 11.39
N ALA A 452 24.46 -2.29 11.97
CA ALA A 452 24.48 -3.63 11.37
C ALA A 452 23.06 -4.22 11.28
N ALA A 453 22.23 -4.05 12.31
CA ALA A 453 20.84 -4.48 12.29
C ALA A 453 20.01 -3.77 11.20
N ILE A 454 20.18 -2.46 11.04
CA ILE A 454 19.53 -1.68 9.96
C ILE A 454 19.98 -2.18 8.58
N HIS A 455 21.28 -2.43 8.41
CA HIS A 455 21.79 -2.95 7.15
C HIS A 455 21.20 -4.33 6.81
N GLU A 456 21.08 -5.21 7.80
CA GLU A 456 20.41 -6.50 7.63
C GLU A 456 18.93 -6.35 7.26
N CYS A 457 18.18 -5.45 7.93
CA CYS A 457 16.79 -5.15 7.54
C CYS A 457 16.71 -4.72 6.08
N GLN A 458 17.57 -3.79 5.64
CA GLN A 458 17.59 -3.29 4.26
C GLN A 458 17.88 -4.41 3.25
N ASN A 459 18.80 -5.32 3.55
CA ASN A 459 19.08 -6.48 2.70
C ASN A 459 17.85 -7.39 2.58
N ARG A 460 17.17 -7.68 3.69
CA ARG A 460 15.93 -8.48 3.69
C ARG A 460 14.78 -7.80 2.95
N ILE A 461 14.63 -6.49 3.08
CA ILE A 461 13.64 -5.71 2.32
C ILE A 461 13.91 -5.84 0.81
N ILE A 462 15.17 -5.75 0.39
CA ILE A 462 15.56 -5.95 -1.02
C ILE A 462 15.20 -7.37 -1.49
N ASP A 463 15.47 -8.40 -0.68
CA ASP A 463 15.15 -9.78 -1.03
C ASP A 463 13.64 -10.03 -1.09
N ASN A 464 12.86 -9.47 -0.16
CA ASN A 464 11.39 -9.52 -0.22
C ASN A 464 10.85 -8.86 -1.50
N TRP A 465 11.42 -7.72 -1.92
CA TRP A 465 11.02 -7.09 -3.19
C TRP A 465 11.33 -7.95 -4.42
N LYS A 466 12.41 -8.74 -4.40
CA LYS A 466 12.71 -9.70 -5.47
C LYS A 466 11.66 -10.81 -5.52
N ASP A 467 11.28 -11.34 -4.35
CA ASP A 467 10.25 -12.36 -4.23
C ASP A 467 8.88 -11.85 -4.70
N ILE A 468 8.50 -10.63 -4.30
CA ILE A 468 7.27 -9.96 -4.75
C ILE A 468 7.27 -9.81 -6.27
N ASN A 469 8.37 -9.36 -6.85
CA ASN A 469 8.49 -9.16 -8.30
C ASN A 469 8.42 -10.48 -9.08
N GLU A 470 9.03 -11.54 -8.56
CA GLU A 470 9.01 -12.87 -9.17
C GLU A 470 7.59 -13.44 -9.21
N GLU A 471 6.86 -13.35 -8.10
CA GLU A 471 5.48 -13.86 -7.99
C GLU A 471 4.46 -13.06 -8.83
N CYS A 472 4.81 -11.85 -9.26
CA CYS A 472 4.02 -11.04 -10.21
C CYS A 472 4.25 -11.41 -11.69
N LEU A 473 5.16 -12.33 -12.00
CA LEU A 473 5.40 -12.79 -13.37
C LEU A 473 4.44 -13.91 -13.77
N MET A 474 4.06 -13.92 -15.04
CA MET A 474 3.18 -14.92 -15.63
C MET A 474 3.89 -16.26 -15.83
N PRO A 475 3.18 -17.39 -15.64
CA PRO A 475 1.78 -17.48 -15.19
C PRO A 475 1.62 -17.22 -13.68
N THR A 476 0.71 -16.32 -13.31
CA THR A 476 0.43 -16.01 -11.90
C THR A 476 -0.53 -17.01 -11.27
N LYS A 477 -0.50 -17.15 -9.94
CA LYS A 477 -1.41 -18.05 -9.20
C LYS A 477 -2.85 -17.54 -9.13
N VAL A 478 -3.02 -16.23 -9.16
CA VAL A 478 -4.31 -15.53 -9.15
C VAL A 478 -4.30 -14.39 -10.19
N PRO A 479 -5.47 -13.89 -10.61
CA PRO A 479 -5.53 -12.73 -11.50
C PRO A 479 -4.78 -11.51 -10.94
N MET A 480 -4.13 -10.74 -11.83
CA MET A 480 -3.31 -9.58 -11.46
C MET A 480 -3.98 -8.57 -10.52
N PRO A 481 -5.29 -8.25 -10.63
CA PRO A 481 -5.94 -7.35 -9.68
C PRO A 481 -5.82 -7.78 -8.22
N PHE A 482 -5.74 -9.09 -7.93
CA PHE A 482 -5.58 -9.62 -6.57
C PHE A 482 -4.14 -9.59 -6.06
N LEU A 483 -3.15 -9.61 -6.96
CA LEU A 483 -1.75 -9.30 -6.62
C LEU A 483 -1.55 -7.80 -6.44
N ARG A 484 -2.23 -6.97 -7.25
CA ARG A 484 -2.04 -5.51 -7.25
C ARG A 484 -2.43 -4.86 -5.92
N ARG A 485 -3.43 -5.37 -5.20
CA ARG A 485 -3.91 -4.75 -3.94
C ARG A 485 -2.89 -4.83 -2.80
N PRO A 486 -2.43 -6.03 -2.40
CA PRO A 486 -1.34 -6.16 -1.43
C PRO A 486 -0.03 -5.55 -1.95
N PHE A 487 0.25 -5.62 -3.26
CA PHE A 487 1.41 -4.94 -3.84
C PHE A 487 1.37 -3.43 -3.60
N ASN A 488 0.22 -2.78 -3.83
CA ASN A 488 0.06 -1.34 -3.58
C ASN A 488 0.12 -0.98 -2.09
N LEU A 489 -0.29 -1.89 -1.19
CA LEU A 489 -0.04 -1.72 0.25
C LEU A 489 1.47 -1.65 0.55
N ALA A 490 2.29 -2.48 -0.10
CA ALA A 490 3.75 -2.45 0.05
C ALA A 490 4.36 -1.17 -0.56
N CYS A 491 3.87 -0.72 -1.73
CA CYS A 491 4.31 0.55 -2.32
C CYS A 491 4.06 1.74 -1.39
N PHE A 492 2.95 1.72 -0.63
CA PHE A 492 2.69 2.78 0.34
C PHE A 492 3.79 2.89 1.40
N MET A 493 4.30 1.77 1.91
CA MET A 493 5.42 1.77 2.86
C MET A 493 6.67 2.39 2.24
N ASP A 494 6.96 2.05 0.99
CA ASP A 494 8.14 2.60 0.32
C ASP A 494 8.06 4.12 0.08
N VAL A 495 6.85 4.67 -0.02
CA VAL A 495 6.64 6.12 -0.14
C VAL A 495 6.63 6.81 1.22
N PHE A 496 5.99 6.24 2.24
CA PHE A 496 5.68 6.95 3.49
C PHE A 496 6.46 6.48 4.72
N TYR A 497 7.19 5.36 4.65
CA TYR A 497 8.00 4.81 5.75
C TYR A 497 9.48 4.67 5.38
N LYS A 498 9.90 5.25 4.27
CA LYS A 498 11.28 5.16 3.79
C LYS A 498 12.30 5.77 4.76
N ASP A 499 11.96 6.95 5.30
CA ASP A 499 12.84 7.75 6.14
C ASP A 499 12.30 7.92 7.57
N GLU A 500 10.97 7.99 7.73
CA GLU A 500 10.29 8.21 9.02
C GLU A 500 8.85 7.67 8.97
N ASP A 501 8.23 7.45 10.14
CA ASP A 501 6.81 7.07 10.24
C ASP A 501 5.90 8.28 9.96
N ASN A 502 5.55 8.45 8.69
CA ASN A 502 4.66 9.52 8.23
C ASN A 502 3.17 9.23 8.46
N PHE A 503 2.80 8.04 8.94
CA PHE A 503 1.41 7.74 9.29
C PHE A 503 1.10 8.27 10.69
N THR A 504 1.92 7.91 11.67
CA THR A 504 1.80 8.44 13.03
C THR A 504 2.10 9.94 13.04
N HIS A 505 3.12 10.40 12.32
CA HIS A 505 3.54 11.81 12.25
C HIS A 505 3.11 12.47 10.93
N SER A 506 1.80 12.63 10.72
CA SER A 506 1.24 12.94 9.39
C SER A 506 1.44 14.37 8.87
N GLY A 507 2.15 15.23 9.60
CA GLY A 507 2.33 16.64 9.25
C GLY A 507 3.16 16.93 7.99
N GLY A 508 4.03 16.00 7.58
CA GLY A 508 5.02 16.17 6.51
C GLY A 508 4.55 15.78 5.11
N ILE A 509 5.24 14.80 4.50
CA ILE A 509 4.95 14.34 3.13
C ILE A 509 3.55 13.74 3.01
N MET A 510 3.04 13.10 4.07
CA MET A 510 1.66 12.58 4.14
C MET A 510 0.64 13.69 3.88
N LYS A 511 0.66 14.76 4.69
CA LYS A 511 -0.22 15.91 4.52
C LYS A 511 -0.10 16.54 3.14
N THR A 512 1.11 16.72 2.64
CA THR A 512 1.36 17.33 1.33
C THR A 512 0.81 16.48 0.19
N SER A 513 0.95 15.15 0.29
CA SER A 513 0.45 14.19 -0.70
C SER A 513 -1.08 14.12 -0.72
N ILE A 514 -1.71 14.12 0.46
CA ILE A 514 -3.17 14.21 0.60
C ILE A 514 -3.69 15.51 -0.03
N LYS A 515 -3.03 16.66 0.20
CA LYS A 515 -3.40 17.93 -0.45
C LYS A 515 -3.33 17.85 -1.97
N ALA A 516 -2.23 17.32 -2.50
CA ALA A 516 -2.02 17.23 -3.94
C ALA A 516 -3.05 16.33 -4.65
N LEU A 517 -3.51 15.26 -4.01
CA LEU A 517 -4.49 14.34 -4.60
C LEU A 517 -5.94 14.79 -4.37
N LEU A 518 -6.24 15.38 -3.22
CA LEU A 518 -7.61 15.59 -2.79
C LEU A 518 -8.03 17.05 -2.71
N LEU A 519 -7.12 18.03 -2.68
CA LEU A 519 -7.50 19.43 -2.52
C LEU A 519 -7.16 20.26 -3.75
N ASP A 520 -5.99 20.03 -4.34
CA ASP A 520 -5.47 20.83 -5.45
C ASP A 520 -5.92 20.20 -6.78
N PRO A 521 -6.94 20.76 -7.48
CA PRO A 521 -7.34 20.24 -8.79
C PRO A 521 -6.23 20.48 -9.81
N VAL A 522 -6.17 19.61 -10.80
CA VAL A 522 -5.27 19.78 -11.95
C VAL A 522 -5.85 20.88 -12.85
N PRO A 523 -5.07 21.91 -13.23
CA PRO A 523 -5.54 22.94 -14.17
C PRO A 523 -5.93 22.32 -15.51
N ILE A 524 -7.12 22.66 -16.01
CA ILE A 524 -7.61 22.22 -17.32
C ILE A 524 -6.98 23.10 -18.40
#